data_AF-A0A3N7A3K9-F1
#
_entry.id   AF-A0A3N7A3K9-F1
#
_cell.length_a   1.000
_cell.length_b   1.000
_cell.length_c   1.000
_cell.angle_alpha   90.00
_cell.angle_beta   90.00
_cell.angle_gamma   90.00
#
_symmetry.space_group_name_H-M   'P 1'
#
loop_
_entity.id
_entity.type
_entity.pdbx_description
1 polymer ?
#
loop_
_entity_poly.entity_id
_entity_poly.type
_entity_poly.pdbx_seq_one_letter_code
_entity_poly.pdbx_strand_id
1 'polypeptide(L)'
;MFDTIGQFEEQFNKQVFRITFKNRDFQVLLLKRDLTKNMSEFQILLDGLVQRLKKENGKWNFEHGEDQDLAEDIWRQIALRYRF
;
A
#
# COMPACT_ATOMS: atom_id res chain seq x y z
N MET A 1 14.55 -8.18 -24.21
CA MET A 1 14.14 -6.91 -23.56
C MET A 1 13.45 -7.28 -22.27
N PHE A 2 13.80 -6.62 -21.17
CA PHE A 2 13.61 -7.09 -19.79
C PHE A 2 12.14 -7.30 -19.42
N ASP A 3 11.78 -8.57 -19.25
CA ASP A 3 10.50 -9.03 -18.72
C ASP A 3 10.60 -9.12 -17.18
N THR A 4 10.66 -7.96 -16.52
CA THR A 4 10.87 -7.87 -15.05
C THR A 4 9.56 -7.62 -14.30
N ILE A 5 8.40 -7.69 -14.97
CA ILE A 5 7.08 -7.48 -14.34
C ILE A 5 6.48 -8.82 -13.85
N GLY A 6 6.76 -9.94 -14.54
CA GLY A 6 6.16 -11.24 -14.22
C GLY A 6 6.61 -11.90 -12.91
N GLN A 7 7.84 -11.63 -12.43
CA GLN A 7 8.37 -12.32 -11.23
C GLN A 7 7.79 -11.84 -9.90
N PHE A 8 7.10 -10.69 -9.86
CA PHE A 8 6.42 -10.21 -8.66
C PHE A 8 4.97 -10.69 -8.56
N GLU A 9 4.45 -11.41 -9.57
CA GLU A 9 3.03 -11.76 -9.61
C GLU A 9 2.68 -13.02 -8.79
N GLU A 10 3.62 -13.95 -8.61
CA GLU A 10 3.33 -15.27 -8.02
C GLU A 10 3.54 -15.35 -6.50
N GLN A 11 4.25 -14.40 -5.89
CA GLN A 11 4.68 -14.50 -4.47
C GLN A 11 3.89 -13.61 -3.50
N PHE A 12 3.17 -12.61 -4.00
CA PHE A 12 2.40 -11.70 -3.16
C PHE A 12 0.94 -12.12 -3.13
N ASN A 13 0.41 -12.36 -1.93
CA ASN A 13 -0.99 -12.65 -1.72
C ASN A 13 -1.76 -11.35 -2.00
N LYS A 14 -2.09 -11.11 -3.29
CA LYS A 14 -2.57 -9.83 -3.84
C LYS A 14 -3.96 -9.49 -3.28
N GLN A 15 -4.03 -9.01 -2.04
CA GLN A 15 -5.22 -8.33 -1.55
C GLN A 15 -5.30 -6.98 -2.22
N VAL A 16 -6.03 -6.96 -3.35
CA VAL A 16 -6.36 -5.75 -4.09
C VAL A 16 -7.61 -5.16 -3.48
N PHE A 17 -7.59 -3.86 -3.24
CA PHE A 17 -8.78 -3.13 -2.82
C PHE A 17 -8.84 -1.77 -3.47
N ARG A 18 -10.07 -1.24 -3.56
CA ARG A 18 -10.33 0.08 -4.12
C ARG A 18 -10.61 1.03 -2.99
N ILE A 19 -10.03 2.22 -3.06
CA ILE A 19 -10.32 3.34 -2.18
C ILE A 19 -10.76 4.51 -3.03
N THR A 20 -11.65 5.34 -2.50
CA THR A 20 -12.07 6.58 -3.16
C THR A 20 -11.55 7.73 -2.33
N PHE A 21 -10.63 8.52 -2.89
CA PHE A 21 -10.02 9.65 -2.22
C PHE A 21 -10.08 10.90 -3.11
N LYS A 22 -10.50 12.04 -2.55
CA LYS A 22 -10.69 13.31 -3.30
C LYS A 22 -11.43 13.12 -4.63
N ASN A 23 -12.54 12.37 -4.61
CA ASN A 23 -13.38 12.12 -5.78
C ASN A 23 -12.69 11.35 -6.93
N ARG A 24 -11.57 10.67 -6.64
CA ARG A 24 -10.91 9.72 -7.53
C ARG A 24 -10.87 8.34 -6.89
N ASP A 25 -11.21 7.34 -7.66
CA ASP A 25 -10.98 5.94 -7.31
C ASP A 25 -9.53 5.56 -7.56
N PHE A 26 -8.92 4.93 -6.56
CA PHE A 26 -7.57 4.39 -6.63
C PHE A 26 -7.60 2.91 -6.33
N GLN A 27 -6.91 2.12 -7.14
CA GLN A 27 -6.66 0.73 -6.85
C GLN A 27 -5.38 0.61 -6.02
N VAL A 28 -5.51 0.00 -4.84
CA VAL A 28 -4.41 -0.26 -3.92
C VAL A 28 -4.13 -1.75 -3.91
N LEU A 29 -2.88 -2.13 -4.14
CA LEU A 29 -2.40 -3.50 -4.07
C LEU A 29 -1.28 -3.57 -3.04
N LEU A 30 -1.42 -4.44 -2.06
CA LEU A 30 -0.36 -4.70 -1.10
C LEU A 30 0.75 -5.53 -1.75
N LEU A 31 1.94 -4.94 -1.85
CA LEU A 31 3.14 -5.60 -2.32
C LEU A 31 3.89 -6.29 -1.17
N LYS A 32 3.20 -6.63 -0.08
CA LYS A 32 3.78 -7.38 1.03
C LYS A 32 2.78 -8.38 1.59
N ARG A 33 3.23 -9.63 1.73
CA ARG A 33 2.44 -10.76 2.21
C ARG A 33 2.24 -10.76 3.72
N ASP A 34 3.24 -10.27 4.46
CA ASP A 34 3.25 -10.25 5.93
C ASP A 34 3.20 -8.80 6.43
N LEU A 35 1.97 -8.35 6.69
CA LEU A 35 1.70 -7.15 7.47
C LEU A 35 1.74 -7.50 8.95
N THR A 36 2.82 -7.10 9.62
CA THR A 36 2.99 -7.28 11.06
C THR A 36 2.75 -5.95 11.78
N LYS A 37 2.22 -5.97 13.00
CA LYS A 37 2.03 -4.77 13.84
C LYS A 37 3.31 -3.96 14.08
N ASN A 38 4.47 -4.64 14.06
CA ASN A 38 5.80 -4.05 14.23
C ASN A 38 6.38 -3.44 12.95
N MET A 39 5.59 -3.37 11.89
CA MET A 39 6.03 -2.85 10.62
C MET A 39 6.16 -1.33 10.64
N SER A 40 7.36 -0.85 10.32
CA SER A 40 7.65 0.58 10.20
C SER A 40 7.52 1.10 8.76
N GLU A 41 7.52 0.23 7.75
CA GLU A 41 7.39 0.64 6.34
C GLU A 41 6.91 -0.50 5.44
N PHE A 42 5.94 -0.26 4.53
CA PHE A 42 5.47 -1.19 3.49
C PHE A 42 5.49 -0.55 2.11
N GLN A 43 5.46 -1.39 1.06
CA GLN A 43 5.21 -0.94 -0.31
C GLN A 43 3.80 -1.35 -0.74
N ILE A 44 3.15 -0.45 -1.47
CA ILE A 44 1.88 -0.69 -2.17
C ILE A 44 2.01 -0.31 -3.63
N LEU A 45 1.17 -0.89 -4.45
CA LEU A 45 0.87 -0.38 -5.78
C LEU A 45 -0.38 0.49 -5.68
N LEU A 46 -0.26 1.78 -5.98
CA LEU A 46 -1.37 2.71 -6.10
C LEU A 46 -1.56 3.03 -7.57
N ASP A 47 -2.64 2.54 -8.19
CA ASP A 47 -2.95 2.81 -9.61
C ASP A 47 -1.80 2.47 -10.59
N GLY A 48 -1.06 1.39 -10.31
CA GLY A 48 0.10 0.97 -11.10
C GLY A 48 1.42 1.67 -10.73
N LEU A 49 1.41 2.64 -9.82
CA LEU A 49 2.61 3.26 -9.26
C LEU A 49 3.01 2.58 -7.95
N VAL A 50 4.26 2.13 -7.86
CA VAL A 50 4.81 1.59 -6.61
C VAL A 50 5.08 2.75 -5.65
N GLN A 51 4.31 2.82 -4.58
CA GLN A 51 4.42 3.79 -3.51
C GLN A 51 4.91 3.09 -2.24
N ARG A 52 5.89 3.68 -1.55
CA ARG A 52 6.34 3.20 -0.24
C ARG A 52 5.68 4.03 0.86
N LEU A 53 5.02 3.37 1.80
CA LEU A 53 4.51 3.99 3.02
C LEU A 53 5.49 3.74 4.15
N LYS A 54 5.85 4.80 4.86
CA LYS A 54 6.68 4.79 6.05
C LYS A 54 5.89 5.32 7.23
N LYS A 55 6.04 4.68 8.38
CA LYS A 55 5.47 5.13 9.63
C LYS A 55 6.41 6.16 10.23
N GLU A 56 6.07 7.43 10.06
CA GLU A 56 6.81 8.56 10.60
C GLU A 56 5.99 9.22 11.71
N ASN A 57 6.59 9.37 12.89
CA ASN A 57 5.95 10.02 14.03
C ASN A 57 4.59 9.41 14.45
N GLY A 58 4.43 8.08 14.27
CA GLY A 58 3.21 7.35 14.56
C GLY A 58 2.14 7.39 13.47
N LYS A 59 2.36 8.14 12.38
CA LYS A 59 1.45 8.26 11.23
C LYS A 59 2.04 7.63 9.99
N TRP A 60 1.18 7.15 9.10
CA TRP A 60 1.63 6.61 7.82
C TRP A 60 1.77 7.74 6.81
N ASN A 61 2.94 7.82 6.19
CA ASN A 61 3.30 8.81 5.20
C ASN A 61 3.84 8.13 3.95
N PHE A 62 3.60 8.72 2.79
CA PHE A 62 4.24 8.26 1.56
C PHE A 62 5.69 8.75 1.49
N GLU A 63 6.58 7.92 0.97
CA GLU A 63 8.00 8.28 0.77
C GLU A 63 8.16 9.41 -0.27
N HIS A 64 7.25 9.50 -1.24
CA HIS A 64 7.30 10.47 -2.33
C HIS A 64 5.98 11.25 -2.53
N GLY A 65 5.05 11.21 -1.57
CA GLY A 65 3.73 11.83 -1.70
C GLY A 65 3.37 12.71 -0.51
N GLU A 66 2.77 13.87 -0.78
CA GLU A 66 2.32 14.83 0.25
C GLU A 66 0.96 14.46 0.87
N ASP A 67 0.25 13.48 0.31
CA ASP A 67 -1.07 13.08 0.79
C ASP A 67 -0.98 12.08 1.97
N GLN A 68 -0.60 12.57 3.16
CA GLN A 68 -0.63 11.81 4.41
C GLN A 68 -2.04 11.23 4.69
N ASP A 69 -3.09 12.01 4.39
CA ASP A 69 -4.49 11.61 4.60
C ASP A 69 -4.84 10.33 3.82
N LEU A 70 -4.34 10.24 2.58
CA LEU A 70 -4.49 9.05 1.74
C LEU A 70 -3.71 7.86 2.32
N ALA A 71 -2.49 8.07 2.81
CA ALA A 71 -1.69 7.01 3.43
C ALA A 71 -2.37 6.44 4.69
N GLU A 72 -2.93 7.31 5.53
CA GLU A 72 -3.70 6.90 6.71
C GLU A 72 -4.99 6.16 6.35
N ASP A 73 -5.73 6.61 5.34
CA ASP A 73 -6.95 5.92 4.89
C ASP A 73 -6.65 4.53 4.32
N ILE A 74 -5.59 4.42 3.50
CA ILE A 74 -5.06 3.14 3.00
C ILE A 74 -4.74 2.21 4.16
N TRP A 75 -3.95 2.69 5.13
CA TRP A 75 -3.60 1.88 6.29
C TRP A 75 -4.84 1.44 7.07
N ARG A 76 -5.81 2.34 7.27
CA ARG A 76 -7.06 2.03 7.98
C ARG A 76 -7.84 0.92 7.27
N GLN A 77 -7.95 0.98 5.95
CA GLN A 77 -8.58 -0.07 5.13
C GLN A 77 -7.83 -1.40 5.25
N ILE A 78 -6.50 -1.38 5.25
CA ILE A 78 -5.66 -2.57 5.43
C ILE A 78 -5.86 -3.16 6.83
N ALA A 79 -5.82 -2.32 7.86
CA ALA A 79 -5.98 -2.72 9.25
C ALA A 79 -7.34 -3.38 9.53
N LEU A 80 -8.40 -2.85 8.92
CA LEU A 80 -9.73 -3.43 9.00
C LEU A 80 -9.79 -4.83 8.38
N ARG A 81 -9.05 -5.09 7.29
CA ARG A 81 -9.03 -6.40 6.62
C ARG A 81 -8.14 -7.42 7.29
N TYR A 82 -6.93 -7.02 7.70
CA TYR A 82 -5.95 -7.93 8.26
C TYR A 82 -6.12 -8.20 9.76
N ARG A 83 -6.94 -7.39 10.47
CA ARG A 83 -7.28 -7.56 11.91
C ARG A 83 -6.08 -8.02 12.76
N PHE A 84 -4.97 -7.30 12.68
CA PHE A 84 -3.78 -7.55 13.49
C PHE A 84 -3.91 -7.09 14.95
#